data_AF-A0A4R9BIL4-F1
#
_entry.id   AF-A0A4R9BIL4-F1
#
_cell.length_a   1.000
_cell.length_b   1.000
_cell.length_c   1.000
_cell.angle_alpha   90.00
_cell.angle_beta   90.00
_cell.angle_gamma   90.00
#
_symmetry.space_group_name_H-M   'P 1'
#
loop_
_entity.id
_entity.type
_entity.pdbx_description
1 polymer ?
#
loop_
_entity_poly.entity_id
_entity_poly.type
_entity_poly.pdbx_seq_one_letter_code
_entity_poly.pdbx_strand_id
1 'polypeptide(L)'
;MADFTRESKLNRAFVKLADTLTDDFDVVDLLQTLVEECSEILDTQAAGLMLLDGLGELQLVASTSEEATLIEVMQLNAGAGPCVECFTTGKPVTVGDIERSGDRWPAFRLEAMRQGFKSVHATPMRL
;
A
#
# COMPACT_ATOMS: atom_id res chain seq x y z
N MET A 1 11.97 -24.05 10.23
CA MET A 1 11.40 -23.20 9.17
C MET A 1 12.58 -22.52 8.53
N ALA A 2 12.89 -22.81 7.26
CA ALA A 2 14.09 -22.28 6.62
C ALA A 2 13.98 -20.75 6.54
N ASP A 3 14.93 -20.04 7.11
CA ASP A 3 15.00 -18.59 7.01
C ASP A 3 15.42 -18.25 5.57
N PHE A 4 14.48 -17.77 4.77
CA PHE A 4 14.73 -17.43 3.38
C PHE A 4 15.41 -16.07 3.31
N THR A 5 16.53 -15.98 2.58
CA THR A 5 17.18 -14.68 2.32
C THR A 5 16.21 -13.75 1.60
N ARG A 6 16.40 -12.43 1.74
CA ARG A 6 15.56 -11.43 1.07
C ARG A 6 15.54 -11.62 -0.45
N GLU A 7 16.68 -11.99 -1.03
CA GLU A 7 16.80 -12.31 -2.46
C GLU A 7 15.96 -13.52 -2.86
N SER A 8 15.88 -14.54 -1.99
CA SER A 8 15.07 -15.73 -2.24
C SER A 8 13.58 -15.42 -2.19
N LYS A 9 13.15 -14.57 -1.24
CA LYS A 9 11.77 -14.08 -1.15
C LYS A 9 11.39 -13.27 -2.40
N LEU A 10 12.27 -12.35 -2.83
CA LEU A 10 12.07 -11.57 -4.06
C LEU A 10 11.94 -12.46 -5.30
N ASN A 11 12.84 -13.42 -5.50
CA ASN A 11 12.77 -14.33 -6.63
C ASN A 11 11.47 -15.14 -6.64
N ARG A 12 11.03 -15.62 -5.47
CA ARG A 12 9.75 -16.34 -5.34
C ARG A 12 8.55 -15.43 -5.64
N ALA A 13 8.56 -14.19 -5.15
CA ALA A 13 7.51 -13.22 -5.44
C ALA A 13 7.40 -12.98 -6.96
N PHE A 14 8.52 -12.81 -7.67
CA PHE A 14 8.49 -12.66 -9.14
C PHE A 14 7.91 -13.88 -9.85
N VAL A 15 8.27 -15.10 -9.44
CA VAL A 15 7.69 -16.32 -10.02
C VAL A 15 6.19 -16.37 -9.75
N LYS A 16 5.75 -16.11 -8.51
CA LYS A 16 4.32 -16.11 -8.15
C LYS A 16 3.53 -15.08 -8.97
N LEU A 17 4.06 -13.87 -9.14
CA LEU A 17 3.45 -12.83 -9.97
C LEU A 17 3.41 -13.25 -11.45
N ALA A 18 4.47 -13.88 -11.97
CA ALA A 18 4.49 -14.37 -13.35
C ALA A 18 3.49 -15.51 -13.57
N ASP A 19 3.31 -16.41 -12.59
CA ASP A 19 2.34 -17.50 -12.65
C ASP A 19 0.90 -16.97 -12.70
N THR A 20 0.60 -15.86 -12.02
CA THR A 20 -0.73 -15.22 -12.10
C THR A 20 -1.03 -14.65 -13.48
N LEU A 21 -0.02 -14.38 -14.32
CA LEU A 21 -0.17 -13.84 -15.68
C LEU A 21 -0.37 -14.93 -16.76
N THR A 22 -0.61 -16.18 -16.36
CA THR A 22 -0.92 -17.29 -17.29
C THR A 22 -2.42 -17.33 -17.64
N ASP A 23 -2.87 -18.28 -18.48
CA ASP A 23 -4.24 -18.30 -19.05
C ASP A 23 -5.33 -18.11 -17.96
N ASP A 24 -6.35 -17.28 -18.25
CA ASP A 24 -7.38 -16.75 -17.31
C ASP A 24 -6.85 -15.78 -16.22
N PHE A 25 -5.98 -14.84 -16.61
CA PHE A 25 -5.47 -13.76 -15.76
C PHE A 25 -6.57 -12.87 -15.14
N ASP A 26 -6.62 -12.83 -13.81
CA ASP A 26 -7.34 -11.80 -13.04
C ASP A 26 -6.36 -10.73 -12.50
N VAL A 27 -6.53 -9.50 -12.96
CA VAL A 27 -5.72 -8.34 -12.53
C VAL A 27 -5.84 -8.14 -11.02
N VAL A 28 -7.02 -8.33 -10.44
CA VAL A 28 -7.24 -8.12 -9.00
C VAL A 28 -6.41 -9.11 -8.19
N ASP A 29 -6.38 -10.38 -8.59
CA ASP A 29 -5.60 -11.42 -7.91
C ASP A 29 -4.09 -11.16 -8.00
N LEU A 30 -3.60 -10.67 -9.15
CA LEU A 30 -2.21 -10.24 -9.29
C LEU A 30 -1.88 -9.08 -8.35
N LEU A 31 -2.71 -8.05 -8.33
CA LEU A 31 -2.47 -6.85 -7.51
C LEU A 31 -2.57 -7.16 -6.02
N GLN A 32 -3.49 -8.06 -5.63
CA GLN A 32 -3.57 -8.60 -4.27
C GLN A 32 -2.31 -9.38 -3.91
N THR A 33 -1.86 -10.28 -4.79
CA THR A 33 -0.61 -11.02 -4.61
C THR A 33 0.58 -10.07 -4.47
N LEU A 34 0.65 -9.02 -5.30
CA LEU A 34 1.72 -8.04 -5.26
C LEU A 34 1.82 -7.34 -3.90
N VAL A 35 0.69 -6.83 -3.38
CA VAL A 35 0.69 -6.10 -2.12
C VAL A 35 1.02 -7.02 -0.93
N GLU A 36 0.59 -8.28 -0.97
CA GLU A 36 0.92 -9.29 0.04
C GLU A 36 2.43 -9.62 0.05
N GLU A 37 3.01 -9.93 -1.11
CA GLU A 37 4.45 -10.22 -1.22
C GLU A 37 5.30 -9.01 -0.82
N CYS A 38 4.89 -7.79 -1.19
CA CYS A 38 5.55 -6.56 -0.73
C CYS A 38 5.50 -6.43 0.80
N SER A 39 4.35 -6.68 1.43
CA SER A 39 4.22 -6.59 2.88
C SER A 39 5.10 -7.62 3.59
N GLU A 40 5.18 -8.85 3.09
CA GLU A 40 6.04 -9.90 3.65
C GLU A 40 7.54 -9.58 3.49
N ILE A 41 7.95 -9.05 2.33
CA ILE A 41 9.35 -8.74 2.04
C ILE A 41 9.84 -7.52 2.84
N LEU A 42 8.96 -6.53 3.03
CA LEU A 42 9.27 -5.28 3.74
C LEU A 42 9.01 -5.36 5.25
N ASP A 43 8.44 -6.48 5.73
CA ASP A 43 8.08 -6.70 7.14
C ASP A 43 7.15 -5.59 7.67
N THR A 44 6.14 -5.23 6.87
CA THR A 44 5.13 -4.24 7.25
C THR A 44 3.91 -4.90 7.86
N GLN A 45 3.27 -4.23 8.83
CA GLN A 45 2.05 -4.72 9.47
C GLN A 45 0.88 -4.84 8.49
N ALA A 46 0.78 -3.89 7.56
CA ALA A 46 -0.19 -3.92 6.47
C ALA A 46 0.28 -3.03 5.31
N ALA A 47 -0.29 -3.26 4.14
CA ALA A 47 -0.04 -2.50 2.93
C ALA A 47 -1.33 -2.33 2.12
N GLY A 48 -1.43 -1.20 1.42
CA GLY A 48 -2.49 -0.89 0.47
C GLY A 48 -1.90 -0.50 -0.87
N LEU A 49 -2.66 -0.74 -1.94
CA LEU A 49 -2.28 -0.41 -3.31
C LEU A 49 -3.38 0.44 -3.94
N MET A 50 -3.01 1.63 -4.44
CA MET A 50 -3.92 2.52 -5.15
C MET A 50 -3.54 2.68 -6.61
N LEU A 51 -4.54 2.71 -7.48
CA LEU A 51 -4.38 2.98 -8.91
C LEU A 51 -5.45 3.95 -9.38
N LEU A 52 -5.17 4.64 -10.49
CA LEU A 52 -6.19 5.38 -11.20
C LEU A 52 -7.14 4.43 -11.91
N ASP A 53 -8.44 4.69 -11.80
CA ASP A 53 -9.45 4.05 -12.63
C ASP A 53 -9.51 4.67 -14.04
N GLY A 54 -10.44 4.19 -14.86
CA GLY A 54 -10.64 4.69 -16.23
C GLY A 54 -11.15 6.13 -16.33
N LEU A 55 -11.61 6.72 -15.22
CA LEU A 55 -12.05 8.11 -15.13
C LEU A 55 -10.95 9.02 -14.57
N GLY A 56 -9.81 8.46 -14.18
CA GLY A 56 -8.71 9.20 -13.56
C GLY A 56 -8.92 9.47 -12.07
N GLU A 57 -9.81 8.72 -11.41
CA GLU A 57 -9.98 8.77 -9.97
C GLU A 57 -9.07 7.75 -9.28
N LEU A 58 -8.40 8.16 -8.21
CA LEU A 58 -7.55 7.27 -7.43
C LEU A 58 -8.43 6.33 -6.60
N GLN A 59 -8.24 5.02 -6.75
CA GLN A 59 -9.00 3.98 -6.06
C GLN A 59 -8.06 3.02 -5.33
N LEU A 60 -8.50 2.52 -4.18
CA LEU A 60 -7.85 1.38 -3.52
C LEU A 60 -8.22 0.10 -4.29
N VAL A 61 -7.21 -0.60 -4.80
CA VAL A 61 -7.40 -1.81 -5.64
C VAL A 61 -7.01 -3.10 -4.92
N ALA A 62 -6.13 -3.03 -3.92
CA ALA A 62 -5.73 -4.18 -3.10
C ALA A 62 -5.28 -3.72 -1.71
N SER A 63 -5.44 -4.58 -0.71
CA SER A 63 -5.05 -4.32 0.67
C SER A 63 -4.79 -5.62 1.42
N THR A 64 -3.84 -5.61 2.34
CA THR A 64 -3.50 -6.80 3.15
C THR A 64 -4.28 -6.88 4.47
N SER A 65 -5.04 -5.85 4.84
CA SER A 65 -5.82 -5.85 6.09
C SER A 65 -7.03 -4.91 6.04
N GLU A 66 -8.04 -5.16 6.88
CA GLU A 66 -9.22 -4.30 6.99
C GLU A 66 -8.86 -2.92 7.54
N GLU A 67 -7.89 -2.85 8.46
CA GLU A 67 -7.41 -1.60 9.04
C GLU A 67 -6.70 -0.72 8.00
N ALA A 68 -5.88 -1.33 7.14
CA ALA A 68 -5.28 -0.61 6.01
C ALA A 68 -6.35 -0.13 5.03
N THR A 69 -7.31 -0.99 4.68
CA THR A 69 -8.44 -0.62 3.80
C THR A 69 -9.18 0.61 4.33
N LEU A 70 -9.49 0.63 5.63
CA LEU A 70 -10.20 1.75 6.25
C LEU A 70 -9.42 3.07 6.15
N ILE A 71 -8.11 3.04 6.42
CA ILE A 71 -7.26 4.23 6.36
C ILE A 71 -7.12 4.75 4.93
N GLU A 72 -6.94 3.85 3.97
CA GLU A 72 -6.78 4.24 2.56
C GLU A 72 -8.08 4.85 2.02
N VAL A 73 -9.24 4.25 2.30
CA VAL A 73 -10.55 4.83 1.95
C VAL A 73 -10.76 6.20 2.60
N MET A 74 -10.35 6.38 3.86
CA MET A 74 -10.45 7.67 4.54
C MET A 74 -9.58 8.75 3.88
N GLN A 75 -8.36 8.41 3.45
CA GLN A 75 -7.51 9.35 2.72
C GLN A 75 -8.13 9.76 1.38
N LEU A 76 -8.69 8.81 0.64
CA LEU A 76 -9.40 9.06 -0.63
C LEU A 76 -10.59 9.99 -0.41
N ASN A 77 -11.45 9.69 0.58
CA ASN A 77 -12.61 10.52 0.92
C ASN A 77 -12.23 11.93 1.37
N ALA A 78 -11.14 12.08 2.12
CA ALA A 78 -10.64 13.38 2.55
C ALA A 78 -9.94 14.15 1.43
N GLY A 79 -9.59 13.50 0.31
CA GLY A 79 -8.71 14.06 -0.72
C GLY A 79 -7.34 14.46 -0.17
N ALA A 80 -6.94 13.91 0.97
CA ALA A 80 -5.75 14.32 1.71
C ALA A 80 -5.22 13.17 2.56
N GLY A 81 -3.90 13.00 2.53
CA GLY A 81 -3.20 11.95 3.25
C GLY A 81 -1.86 11.64 2.61
N PRO A 82 -1.00 10.85 3.26
CA PRO A 82 0.29 10.46 2.73
C PRO A 82 0.20 9.77 1.36
N CYS A 83 -0.77 8.90 1.13
CA CYS A 83 -0.94 8.19 -0.15
C CYS A 83 -1.45 9.12 -1.25
N VAL A 84 -2.40 10.01 -0.93
CA VAL A 84 -2.90 11.03 -1.87
C VAL A 84 -1.82 12.05 -2.25
N GLU A 85 -1.03 12.49 -1.27
CA GLU A 85 0.08 13.42 -1.54
C GLU A 85 1.20 12.72 -2.34
N CYS A 86 1.51 11.47 -2.01
CA CYS A 86 2.44 10.65 -2.77
C CYS A 86 1.99 10.52 -4.23
N PHE A 87 0.72 10.20 -4.47
CA PHE A 87 0.15 10.16 -5.82
C PHE A 87 0.26 11.52 -6.53
N THR A 88 -0.19 12.59 -5.88
CA THR A 88 -0.27 13.94 -6.48
C THR A 88 1.10 14.50 -6.84
N THR A 89 2.09 14.31 -5.97
CA THR A 89 3.46 14.80 -6.18
C THR A 89 4.32 13.82 -6.98
N GLY A 90 3.90 12.55 -7.01
CA GLY A 90 4.69 11.37 -7.35
C GLY A 90 6.08 11.34 -6.74
N LYS A 91 6.18 11.78 -5.48
CA LYS A 91 7.36 11.63 -4.63
C LYS A 91 7.01 10.71 -3.46
N PRO A 92 7.95 9.88 -2.97
CA PRO A 92 7.72 9.10 -1.78
C PRO A 92 7.36 9.98 -0.58
N VAL A 93 6.44 9.52 0.24
CA VAL A 93 6.02 10.18 1.47
C VAL A 93 6.26 9.23 2.64
N THR A 94 7.08 9.66 3.60
CA THR A 94 7.40 8.89 4.80
C THR A 94 6.94 9.65 6.04
N VAL A 95 6.21 8.97 6.91
CA VAL A 95 5.87 9.44 8.26
C VAL A 95 6.41 8.41 9.24
N GLY A 96 7.56 8.69 9.84
CA GLY A 96 8.20 7.77 10.80
C GLY A 96 7.50 7.71 12.16
N ASP A 97 6.74 8.75 12.50
CA ASP A 97 5.94 8.84 13.72
C ASP A 97 4.66 9.64 13.41
N ILE A 98 3.54 8.92 13.31
CA ILE A 98 2.23 9.50 12.99
C ILE A 98 1.76 10.42 14.11
N GLU A 99 2.03 10.08 15.37
CA GLU A 99 1.64 10.91 16.52
C GLU A 99 2.26 12.30 16.44
N ARG A 100 3.52 12.37 15.97
CA ARG A 100 4.31 13.60 15.78
C ARG A 100 4.18 14.26 14.40
N SER A 101 3.31 13.76 13.53
CA SER A 101 3.15 14.28 12.16
C SER A 101 2.51 15.67 12.05
N GLY A 102 2.05 16.23 13.18
CA GLY A 102 1.45 17.57 13.26
C GLY A 102 0.10 17.65 12.55
N ASP A 103 -0.21 18.82 11.99
CA ASP A 103 -1.52 19.16 11.42
C ASP A 103 -1.61 18.95 9.89
N ARG A 104 -0.65 18.26 9.28
CA ARG A 104 -0.58 18.11 7.82
C ARG A 104 -1.76 17.30 7.25
N TRP A 105 -2.17 16.23 7.96
CA TRP A 105 -3.33 15.40 7.61
C TRP A 105 -4.06 14.95 8.89
N PRO A 106 -4.85 15.84 9.53
CA PRO A 106 -5.41 15.56 10.86
C PRO A 106 -6.39 14.38 10.85
N ALA A 107 -7.19 14.23 9.79
CA ALA A 107 -8.13 13.10 9.63
C ALA A 107 -7.39 11.76 9.50
N PHE A 108 -6.38 11.69 8.62
CA PHE A 108 -5.51 10.52 8.49
C PHE A 108 -4.81 10.18 9.80
N ARG A 109 -4.19 11.17 10.46
CA ARG A 109 -3.48 10.98 11.73
C ARG A 109 -4.37 10.36 12.78
N LEU A 110 -5.56 10.92 12.98
CA LEU A 110 -6.51 10.44 13.99
C LEU A 110 -6.94 8.99 13.71
N GLU A 111 -7.28 8.69 12.46
CA GLU A 111 -7.75 7.36 12.10
C GLU A 111 -6.62 6.31 12.14
N ALA A 112 -5.45 6.63 11.60
CA ALA A 112 -4.30 5.72 11.62
C ALA A 112 -3.87 5.39 13.06
N MET A 113 -3.89 6.37 13.97
CA MET A 113 -3.64 6.13 15.40
C MET A 113 -4.73 5.25 16.02
N ARG A 114 -6.00 5.43 15.66
CA ARG A 114 -7.13 4.61 16.15
C ARG A 114 -7.00 3.15 15.72
N GLN A 115 -6.48 2.91 14.53
CA GLN A 115 -6.19 1.58 13.97
C GLN A 115 -4.83 1.01 14.42
N GLY A 116 -4.07 1.73 15.26
CA GLY A 116 -2.83 1.25 15.85
C GLY A 116 -1.57 1.42 14.99
N PHE A 117 -1.65 2.11 13.85
CA PHE A 117 -0.47 2.39 13.02
C PHE A 117 0.39 3.50 13.64
N LYS A 118 1.71 3.29 13.61
CA LYS A 118 2.71 4.21 14.17
C LYS A 118 3.48 4.98 13.11
N SER A 119 3.63 4.39 11.94
CA SER A 119 4.35 4.94 10.80
C SER A 119 3.66 4.54 9.51
N VAL A 120 3.94 5.27 8.43
CA VAL A 120 3.47 4.95 7.08
C VAL A 120 4.53 5.37 6.07
N HIS A 121 4.63 4.60 4.99
CA HIS A 121 5.46 4.92 3.85
C HIS A 121 4.68 4.67 2.56
N ALA A 122 4.51 5.71 1.76
CA ALA A 122 3.88 5.64 0.45
C ALA A 122 4.95 5.82 -0.63
N THR A 123 5.00 4.89 -1.59
CA THR A 123 5.88 4.95 -2.76
C THR A 123 5.05 5.17 -4.01
N PRO A 124 5.41 6.11 -4.90
CA PRO A 124 4.63 6.36 -6.12
C PRO A 124 4.86 5.23 -7.13
N MET A 125 3.78 4.77 -7.76
CA MET A 125 3.88 3.92 -8.94
C MET A 125 3.98 4.77 -10.19
N ARG A 126 5.07 4.59 -10.94
CA ARG A 126 5.35 5.28 -12.20
C ARG A 126 5.92 4.29 -13.21
N LEU A 127 5.65 4.53 -14.48
CA LEU A 127 6.25 3.85 -15.62
C LEU A 127 7.51 4.61 -16.09
#